data_AF-A0A1V5BXU8-F1
#
_entry.id   AF-A0A1V5BXU8-F1
#
_cell.length_a   1.000
_cell.length_b   1.000
_cell.length_c   1.000
_cell.angle_alpha   90.00
_cell.angle_beta   90.00
_cell.angle_gamma   90.00
#
_symmetry.space_group_name_H-M   'P 1'
#
loop_
_entity.id
_entity.type
_entity.pdbx_description
1 polymer ?
#
loop_
_entity_poly.entity_id
_entity_poly.type
_entity_poly.pdbx_seq_one_letter_code
_entity_poly.pdbx_strand_id
1 'polypeptide(L)'
;MQKFNAQERLNAIHNRVIRWLDIRFPEFTGVFKKWTGKTALLTLRMFPTPAKVLEAGAEKILATWRTVVKRSIGIKRAQALVKAASNSIGRTNGHVASEAGLQNLLAEYELYHAQHERLEQLMWEFAASGTERS
;
A
#
# COMPACT_ATOMS: atom_id res chain seq x y z
N MET A 1 18.04 12.88 16.79
CA MET A 1 17.90 11.44 17.12
C MET A 1 16.55 10.82 16.70
N GLN A 2 15.40 11.49 16.87
CA GLN A 2 14.06 10.91 16.55
C GLN A 2 13.82 10.55 15.07
N LYS A 3 14.35 11.34 14.11
CA LYS A 3 14.13 11.11 12.66
C LYS A 3 14.73 9.81 12.09
N PHE A 4 15.84 9.34 12.64
CA PHE A 4 16.58 8.19 12.10
C PHE A 4 15.80 6.88 12.28
N ASN A 5 15.21 6.68 13.47
CA ASN A 5 14.45 5.47 13.82
C ASN A 5 13.16 5.31 12.99
N ALA A 6 12.46 6.40 12.66
CA ALA A 6 11.22 6.34 11.90
C ALA A 6 11.43 5.88 10.45
N GLN A 7 12.46 6.41 9.78
CA GLN A 7 12.78 6.02 8.40
C GLN A 7 13.28 4.57 8.32
N GLU A 8 14.10 4.13 9.28
CA GLU A 8 14.53 2.72 9.37
C GLU A 8 13.34 1.77 9.56
N ARG A 9 12.36 2.13 10.39
CA ARG A 9 11.12 1.35 10.55
C ARG A 9 10.32 1.27 9.27
N LEU A 10 10.13 2.39 8.56
CA LEU A 10 9.43 2.41 7.28
C LEU A 10 10.14 1.54 6.23
N ASN A 11 11.48 1.55 6.20
CA ASN A 11 12.28 0.69 5.32
C ASN A 11 12.13 -0.79 5.68
N ALA A 12 12.14 -1.13 6.97
CA ALA A 12 11.93 -2.50 7.43
C ALA A 12 10.53 -3.02 7.07
N ILE A 13 9.49 -2.20 7.25
CA ILE A 13 8.12 -2.53 6.86
C ILE A 13 8.03 -2.70 5.35
N HIS A 14 8.65 -1.80 4.58
CA HIS A 14 8.71 -1.90 3.11
C HIS A 14 9.26 -3.25 2.67
N ASN A 15 10.42 -3.66 3.20
CA ASN A 15 11.04 -4.94 2.84
C ASN A 15 10.15 -6.13 3.21
N ARG A 16 9.45 -6.07 4.36
CA ARG A 16 8.50 -7.12 4.77
C ARG A 16 7.29 -7.19 3.84
N VAL A 17 6.75 -6.06 3.39
CA VAL A 17 5.63 -6.00 2.43
C VAL A 17 6.08 -6.49 1.05
N ILE A 18 7.24 -6.08 0.55
CA ILE A 18 7.78 -6.57 -0.73
C ILE A 18 7.97 -8.08 -0.68
N ARG A 19 8.60 -8.61 0.37
CA ARG A 19 8.74 -10.06 0.56
C ARG A 19 7.39 -10.77 0.62
N TRP A 20 6.40 -10.17 1.27
CA TRP A 20 5.05 -10.74 1.30
C TRP A 20 4.45 -10.81 -0.11
N LEU A 21 4.59 -9.74 -0.89
CA LEU A 21 4.13 -9.68 -2.29
C LEU A 21 4.85 -10.73 -3.13
N ASP A 22 6.17 -10.85 -3.05
CA ASP A 22 6.94 -11.84 -3.82
C ASP A 22 6.47 -13.27 -3.54
N ILE A 23 6.08 -13.56 -2.29
CA ILE A 23 5.61 -14.89 -1.89
C ILE A 23 4.15 -15.13 -2.30
N ARG A 24 3.29 -14.10 -2.24
CA ARG A 24 1.82 -14.27 -2.25
C ARG A 24 1.13 -13.69 -3.47
N PHE A 25 1.68 -12.63 -4.05
CA PHE A 25 1.12 -11.92 -5.19
C PHE A 25 2.19 -11.13 -5.96
N PRO A 26 3.21 -11.80 -6.53
CA PRO A 26 4.35 -11.12 -7.14
C PRO A 26 3.95 -10.19 -8.30
N GLU A 27 2.87 -10.53 -9.01
CA GLU A 27 2.35 -9.77 -10.17
C GLU A 27 1.71 -8.43 -9.77
N PHE A 28 1.42 -8.23 -8.48
CA PHE A 28 0.84 -6.98 -7.98
C PHE A 28 1.69 -5.75 -8.35
N THR A 29 3.02 -5.89 -8.29
CA THR A 29 3.98 -4.82 -8.60
C THR A 29 3.95 -4.41 -10.08
N GLY A 30 3.54 -5.32 -10.97
CA GLY A 30 3.32 -5.02 -12.39
C GLY A 30 2.13 -4.08 -12.63
N VAL A 31 1.12 -4.12 -11.74
CA VAL A 31 -0.05 -3.24 -11.80
C VAL A 31 0.17 -1.96 -10.98
N PHE A 32 0.89 -2.05 -9.88
CA PHE A 32 1.19 -0.96 -8.97
C PHE A 32 2.70 -0.78 -8.78
N LYS A 33 3.28 0.21 -9.46
CA LYS A 33 4.70 0.57 -9.31
C LYS A 33 5.11 0.89 -7.86
N LYS A 34 4.17 1.39 -7.05
CA LYS A 34 4.37 1.68 -5.62
C LYS A 34 3.21 1.08 -4.83
N TRP A 35 3.51 0.14 -3.93
CA TRP A 35 2.50 -0.47 -3.06
C TRP A 35 1.94 0.51 -2.02
N THR A 36 2.71 1.57 -1.71
CA THR A 36 2.33 2.64 -0.78
C THR A 36 1.36 3.67 -1.37
N GLY A 37 1.04 3.57 -2.67
CA GLY A 37 0.04 4.47 -3.28
C GLY A 37 -1.35 4.20 -2.71
N LYS A 38 -2.19 5.24 -2.58
CA LYS A 38 -3.53 5.15 -1.98
C LYS A 38 -4.39 3.99 -2.49
N THR A 39 -4.46 3.81 -3.80
CA THR A 39 -5.20 2.70 -4.43
C THR A 39 -4.55 1.34 -4.15
N ALA A 40 -3.22 1.27 -4.17
CA ALA A 40 -2.50 0.03 -3.93
C ALA A 40 -2.69 -0.43 -2.48
N LEU A 41 -2.56 0.48 -1.50
CA LEU A 41 -2.85 0.22 -0.10
C LEU A 41 -4.29 -0.26 0.11
N LEU A 42 -5.27 0.45 -0.46
CA LEU A 42 -6.67 0.02 -0.38
C LEU A 42 -6.86 -1.38 -0.98
N THR A 43 -6.18 -1.68 -2.09
CA THR A 43 -6.24 -3.00 -2.72
C THR A 43 -5.64 -4.07 -1.81
N LEU A 44 -4.49 -3.83 -1.19
CA LEU A 44 -3.87 -4.77 -0.26
C LEU A 44 -4.68 -4.98 1.03
N ARG A 45 -5.48 -3.99 1.43
CA ARG A 45 -6.40 -4.11 2.58
C ARG A 45 -7.63 -4.95 2.23
N MET A 46 -8.25 -4.70 1.07
CA MET A 46 -9.53 -5.32 0.72
C MET A 46 -9.38 -6.64 -0.06
N PHE A 47 -8.37 -6.71 -0.92
CA PHE A 47 -8.11 -7.80 -1.86
C PHE A 47 -6.63 -8.20 -1.85
N PRO A 48 -6.08 -8.63 -0.68
CA PRO A 48 -4.64 -8.89 -0.53
C PRO A 48 -4.12 -10.01 -1.44
N THR A 49 -4.95 -10.96 -1.83
CA THR A 49 -4.54 -12.17 -2.54
C THR A 49 -5.11 -12.23 -3.96
N PRO A 50 -4.47 -12.97 -4.87
CA PRO A 50 -5.02 -13.22 -6.20
C PRO A 50 -6.44 -13.79 -6.16
N ALA A 51 -6.71 -14.73 -5.25
CA ALA A 51 -8.03 -15.32 -5.07
C ALA A 51 -9.10 -14.27 -4.72
N LYS A 52 -8.83 -13.37 -3.76
CA LYS A 52 -9.76 -12.30 -3.40
C LYS A 52 -9.96 -11.28 -4.52
N VAL A 53 -8.93 -11.02 -5.33
CA VAL A 53 -9.06 -10.19 -6.53
C VAL A 53 -9.99 -10.84 -7.56
N LEU A 54 -9.82 -12.14 -7.82
CA LEU A 54 -10.64 -12.88 -8.77
C LEU A 54 -12.10 -12.98 -8.31
N GLU A 55 -12.31 -13.29 -7.02
CA GLU A 55 -13.64 -13.34 -6.40
C GLU A 55 -14.37 -11.99 -6.49
N ALA A 56 -13.65 -10.89 -6.28
CA ALA A 56 -14.23 -9.56 -6.37
C ALA A 56 -14.56 -9.15 -7.81
N GLY A 57 -13.66 -9.44 -8.76
CA GLY A 57 -13.77 -9.01 -10.14
C GLY A 57 -13.56 -7.49 -10.33
N ALA A 58 -13.42 -7.08 -11.59
CA ALA A 58 -12.97 -5.72 -11.94
C ALA A 58 -13.95 -4.63 -11.52
N GLU A 59 -15.26 -4.88 -11.62
CA GLU A 59 -16.31 -3.92 -11.28
C GLU A 59 -16.35 -3.61 -9.78
N LYS A 60 -16.33 -4.64 -8.92
CA LYS A 60 -16.31 -4.46 -7.46
C LYS A 60 -15.04 -3.78 -7.00
N ILE A 61 -13.89 -4.14 -7.59
CA ILE A 61 -12.60 -3.50 -7.32
C ILE A 61 -12.66 -2.01 -7.68
N LEU A 62 -13.17 -1.67 -8.88
CA LEU A 62 -13.32 -0.29 -9.32
C LEU A 62 -14.26 0.51 -8.41
N ALA A 63 -15.40 -0.06 -8.02
CA ALA A 63 -16.34 0.55 -7.08
C ALA A 63 -15.66 0.83 -5.75
N THR A 64 -14.89 -0.14 -5.22
CA THR A 64 -14.12 0.01 -3.98
C THR A 64 -13.11 1.14 -4.10
N TRP A 65 -12.34 1.22 -5.19
CA TRP A 65 -11.38 2.31 -5.38
C TRP A 65 -12.03 3.69 -5.43
N ARG A 66 -13.21 3.81 -6.06
CA ARG A 66 -13.95 5.08 -6.17
C ARG A 66 -14.44 5.62 -4.82
N THR A 67 -14.39 4.83 -3.74
CA THR A 67 -14.68 5.31 -2.38
C THR A 67 -13.57 6.22 -1.83
N VAL A 68 -12.33 6.09 -2.31
CA VAL A 68 -11.17 6.84 -1.77
C VAL A 68 -10.42 7.68 -2.80
N VAL A 69 -10.54 7.38 -4.10
CA VAL A 69 -9.93 8.17 -5.18
C VAL A 69 -11.01 8.72 -6.11
N LYS A 70 -10.73 9.90 -6.70
CA LYS A 70 -11.60 10.54 -7.69
C LYS A 70 -11.83 9.61 -8.90
N ARG A 71 -12.87 9.92 -9.69
CA ARG A 71 -13.31 9.18 -10.90
C ARG A 71 -12.22 8.96 -11.98
N SER A 72 -11.01 9.48 -11.81
CA SER A 72 -9.89 9.32 -12.75
C SER A 72 -9.32 7.91 -12.84
N ILE A 73 -9.62 7.02 -11.89
CA ILE A 73 -9.20 5.62 -11.99
C ILE A 73 -10.13 4.86 -12.94
N GLY A 74 -9.60 4.48 -14.10
CA GLY A 74 -10.34 3.78 -15.15
C GLY A 74 -10.45 2.27 -14.90
N ILE A 75 -11.51 1.67 -15.43
CA ILE A 75 -11.78 0.22 -15.37
C ILE A 75 -10.59 -0.62 -15.89
N LYS A 76 -9.83 -0.10 -16.85
CA LYS A 76 -8.64 -0.76 -17.42
C LYS A 76 -7.64 -1.20 -16.35
N ARG A 77 -7.47 -0.42 -15.28
CA ARG A 77 -6.53 -0.78 -14.20
C ARG A 77 -7.07 -1.90 -13.32
N ALA A 78 -8.37 -1.93 -13.06
CA ALA A 78 -9.00 -3.02 -12.34
C ALA A 78 -8.98 -4.32 -13.16
N GLN A 79 -9.22 -4.24 -14.47
CA GLN A 79 -9.07 -5.37 -15.39
C GLN A 79 -7.62 -5.88 -15.44
N ALA A 80 -6.64 -4.99 -15.47
CA ALA A 80 -5.22 -5.37 -15.39
C ALA A 80 -4.89 -6.11 -14.09
N LEU A 81 -5.48 -5.69 -12.97
CA LEU A 81 -5.32 -6.38 -11.69
C LEU A 81 -5.93 -7.78 -11.70
N VAL A 82 -7.16 -7.92 -12.21
CA VAL A 82 -7.81 -9.24 -12.36
C VAL A 82 -7.01 -10.15 -13.27
N LYS A 83 -6.51 -9.63 -14.40
CA LYS A 83 -5.63 -10.38 -15.30
C LYS A 83 -4.31 -10.78 -14.64
N ALA A 84 -3.72 -9.91 -13.83
CA ALA A 84 -2.51 -10.24 -13.07
C ALA A 84 -2.80 -11.37 -12.06
N ALA A 85 -3.92 -11.28 -11.35
CA ALA A 85 -4.34 -12.31 -10.39
C ALA A 85 -4.63 -13.66 -11.05
N SER A 86 -5.24 -13.68 -12.24
CA SER A 86 -5.55 -14.94 -12.94
C SER A 86 -4.31 -15.70 -13.41
N ASN A 87 -3.19 -14.99 -13.60
CA ASN A 87 -1.91 -15.56 -14.00
C ASN A 87 -0.94 -15.69 -12.81
N SER A 88 -1.43 -15.56 -11.58
CA SER A 88 -0.55 -15.45 -10.42
C SER A 88 0.10 -16.79 -10.05
N ILE A 89 1.41 -16.73 -9.81
CA ILE A 89 2.20 -17.86 -9.28
C ILE A 89 2.40 -17.78 -7.76
N GLY A 90 1.69 -16.86 -7.09
CA GLY A 90 1.77 -16.65 -5.65
C GLY A 90 1.32 -17.88 -4.85
N ARG A 91 1.98 -18.14 -3.72
CA ARG A 91 1.68 -19.30 -2.87
C ARG A 91 0.32 -19.18 -2.20
N THR A 92 -0.46 -20.25 -2.27
CA THR A 92 -1.81 -20.36 -1.68
C THR A 92 -1.85 -21.01 -0.28
N ASN A 93 -0.74 -21.51 0.26
CA ASN A 93 -0.82 -22.22 1.55
C ASN A 93 -0.71 -21.27 2.76
N GLY A 94 -1.49 -21.44 3.83
CA GLY A 94 -1.36 -20.64 5.06
C GLY A 94 -1.92 -19.21 4.94
N HIS A 95 -3.03 -19.04 4.23
CA HIS A 95 -3.64 -17.74 3.91
C HIS A 95 -3.99 -16.89 5.13
N VAL A 96 -4.68 -17.43 6.14
CA VAL A 96 -5.26 -16.64 7.24
C VAL A 96 -4.18 -15.90 8.05
N ALA A 97 -3.18 -16.62 8.55
CA ALA A 97 -2.09 -16.01 9.34
C ALA A 97 -1.24 -15.05 8.48
N SER A 98 -1.03 -15.39 7.21
CA SER A 98 -0.26 -14.56 6.29
C SER A 98 -0.99 -13.24 5.96
N GLU A 99 -2.30 -13.27 5.79
CA GLU A 99 -3.11 -12.08 5.56
C GLU A 99 -3.17 -11.19 6.80
N ALA A 100 -3.37 -11.77 8.00
CA ALA A 100 -3.30 -11.01 9.25
C ALA A 100 -1.93 -10.33 9.43
N GLY A 101 -0.85 -11.03 9.10
CA GLY A 101 0.50 -10.46 9.09
C GLY A 101 0.65 -9.27 8.14
N LEU A 102 0.06 -9.34 6.93
CA LEU A 102 0.04 -8.20 6.01
C LEU A 102 -0.77 -7.04 6.58
N GLN A 103 -1.96 -7.28 7.13
CA GLN A 103 -2.78 -6.20 7.70
C GLN A 103 -2.05 -5.46 8.82
N ASN A 104 -1.32 -6.19 9.68
CA ASN A 104 -0.49 -5.58 10.71
C ASN A 104 0.63 -4.72 10.10
N LEU A 105 1.32 -5.22 9.07
CA LEU A 105 2.35 -4.44 8.35
C LEU A 105 1.79 -3.15 7.73
N LEU A 106 0.60 -3.20 7.13
CA LEU A 106 -0.03 -2.03 6.54
C LEU A 106 -0.46 -1.02 7.60
N ALA A 107 -0.98 -1.49 8.74
CA ALA A 107 -1.34 -0.62 9.86
C ALA A 107 -0.10 0.04 10.50
N GLU A 108 0.99 -0.72 10.70
CA GLU A 108 2.28 -0.18 11.15
C GLU A 108 2.80 0.87 10.17
N TYR A 109 2.74 0.60 8.86
CA TYR A 109 3.15 1.55 7.83
C TYR A 109 2.37 2.87 7.92
N GLU A 110 1.03 2.81 7.96
CA GLU A 110 0.17 4.00 8.04
C GLU A 110 0.48 4.82 9.29
N LEU A 111 0.67 4.16 10.44
CA LEU A 111 1.01 4.82 11.71
C LEU A 111 2.35 5.57 11.63
N TYR A 112 3.40 4.92 11.13
CA TYR A 112 4.73 5.54 11.05
C TYR A 112 4.81 6.58 9.93
N HIS A 113 4.10 6.38 8.81
CA HIS A 113 4.04 7.33 7.72
C HIS A 113 3.38 8.64 8.18
N ALA A 114 2.25 8.56 8.87
CA ALA A 114 1.56 9.74 9.39
C ALA A 114 2.41 10.50 10.44
N GLN A 115 3.15 9.78 11.29
CA GLN A 115 4.10 10.41 12.21
C GLN A 115 5.25 11.11 11.46
N HIS A 116 5.78 10.48 10.41
CA HIS A 116 6.84 11.05 9.59
C HIS A 116 6.38 12.34 8.89
N GLU A 117 5.23 12.31 8.21
CA GLU A 117 4.66 13.48 7.54
C GLU A 117 4.42 14.65 8.51
N ARG A 118 3.93 14.36 9.72
CA ARG A 118 3.72 15.39 10.75
C ARG A 118 5.03 16.03 11.19
N LEU A 119 6.10 15.24 11.36
CA LEU A 119 7.42 15.76 11.72
C LEU A 119 8.04 16.61 10.61
N GLU A 120 7.81 16.24 9.34
CA GLU A 120 8.24 17.04 8.19
C GLU A 120 7.50 18.37 8.10
N GLN A 121 6.19 18.38 8.33
CA GLN A 121 5.38 19.59 8.37
C GLN A 121 5.85 20.55 9.46
N LEU A 122 6.05 20.06 10.69
CA LEU A 122 6.58 20.88 11.80
C LEU A 122 7.93 21.49 11.45
N MET A 123 8.83 20.72 10.83
CA MET A 123 10.13 21.25 10.41
C MET A 123 10.02 22.31 9.33
N TRP A 124 9.10 22.14 8.38
CA TRP A 124 8.84 23.13 7.34
C TRP A 124 8.28 24.43 7.93
N GLU A 125 7.35 24.35 8.89
CA GLU A 125 6.79 25.51 9.61
C GLU A 125 7.87 26.28 10.41
N PHE A 126 8.78 25.57 11.09
CA PHE A 126 9.91 26.20 11.79
C PHE A 126 10.88 26.89 10.82
N ALA A 127 11.16 26.29 9.65
CA ALA A 127 12.03 26.91 8.65
C ALA A 127 11.39 28.15 8.01
N ALA A 128 10.08 28.12 7.74
CA ALA A 128 9.35 29.25 7.17
C ALA A 128 9.25 30.44 8.14
N SER A 129 8.95 30.18 9.42
CA SER A 129 8.83 31.22 10.46
C SER A 129 10.16 31.87 10.88
N GLY A 130 11.30 31.23 10.61
CA GLY A 130 12.63 31.81 10.81
C GLY A 130 13.05 32.83 9.74
N THR A 131 12.36 32.86 8.59
CA THR A 131 12.71 33.72 7.45
C THR A 131 12.04 35.11 7.52
N GLU A 132 10.99 35.28 8.33
CA GLU A 132 10.29 36.56 8.49
C GLU A 132 10.86 37.46 9.61
N ARG A 133 11.92 37.02 10.31
CA ARG A 133 12.53 37.74 11.44
C ARG A 133 13.98 38.19 11.19
N SER A 134 14.43 38.26 9.94
CA SER A 134 15.78 38.73 9.57
C SER A 134 15.73 39.96 8.68
#